data_AF-V6IV84-F1
#
_entry.id   AF-V6IV84-F1
#
_cell.length_a   1.000
_cell.length_b   1.000
_cell.length_c   1.000
_cell.angle_alpha   90.00
_cell.angle_beta   90.00
_cell.angle_gamma   90.00
#
_symmetry.space_group_name_H-M   'P 1'
#
loop_
_entity.id
_entity.type
_entity.pdbx_description
1 polymer ?
#
loop_
_entity_poly.entity_id
_entity_poly.type
_entity_poly.pdbx_seq_one_letter_code
_entity_poly.pdbx_strand_id
1 'polypeptide(L)'
;MNKISISTNMDSSENLIYEDSSCRVFCNVSDFRDTTWWVAIIVVIDKAKNKSVVLTSEKLLEAYRRIALEVSKHSMEEIYTTKFGFIKNVKDIELERPLL
;
A
#
# COMPACT_ATOMS: atom_id res chain seq x y z
N MET A 1 22.66 18.67 1.37
CA MET A 1 21.33 18.02 1.37
C MET A 1 21.19 17.28 0.04
N ASN A 2 21.35 15.96 0.04
CA ASN A 2 21.27 15.18 -1.20
C ASN A 2 19.80 14.92 -1.54
N LYS A 3 19.35 15.52 -2.65
CA LYS A 3 18.05 15.26 -3.25
C LYS A 3 18.20 13.97 -4.07
N ILE A 4 17.70 12.86 -3.53
CA ILE A 4 17.65 11.61 -4.28
C ILE A 4 16.41 11.68 -5.18
N SER A 5 16.63 11.95 -6.45
CA SER A 5 15.61 11.84 -7.50
C SER A 5 15.65 10.42 -8.03
N ILE A 6 14.78 9.53 -7.53
CA ILE A 6 14.63 8.19 -8.11
C ILE A 6 13.69 8.33 -9.31
N SER A 7 14.26 8.42 -10.51
CA SER A 7 13.52 8.26 -11.76
C SER A 7 13.41 6.77 -12.08
N THR A 8 12.37 6.10 -11.58
CA THR A 8 12.00 4.77 -12.05
C THR A 8 10.93 4.90 -13.12
N ASN A 9 11.36 4.81 -14.39
CA ASN A 9 10.53 4.22 -15.45
C ASN A 9 10.28 2.76 -15.05
N MET A 10 9.26 2.53 -14.22
CA MET A 10 8.70 1.20 -13.97
C MET A 10 7.34 1.20 -14.65
N ASP A 11 7.06 0.16 -15.43
CA ASP A 11 5.72 -0.11 -15.93
C ASP A 11 4.78 -0.13 -14.73
N SER A 12 4.05 0.97 -14.56
CA SER A 12 3.34 1.26 -13.30
C SER A 12 2.32 0.18 -12.94
N SER A 13 1.87 -0.62 -13.90
CA SER A 13 0.93 -1.71 -13.69
C SER A 13 1.44 -2.86 -12.81
N GLU A 14 2.74 -3.18 -12.81
CA GLU A 14 3.25 -4.39 -12.14
C GLU A 14 3.27 -4.27 -10.60
N ASN A 15 3.22 -3.05 -10.08
CA ASN A 15 3.33 -2.79 -8.64
C ASN A 15 2.02 -2.32 -8.00
N LEU A 16 0.90 -2.31 -8.74
CA LEU A 16 -0.39 -1.91 -8.20
C LEU A 16 -0.91 -3.01 -7.26
N ILE A 17 -0.96 -2.72 -5.96
CA ILE A 17 -1.47 -3.66 -4.96
C ILE A 17 -2.88 -3.30 -4.53
N TYR A 18 -3.23 -2.01 -4.48
CA TYR A 18 -4.57 -1.58 -4.04
C TYR A 18 -5.11 -0.44 -4.89
N GLU A 19 -6.40 -0.48 -5.19
CA GLU A 19 -7.13 0.55 -5.92
C GLU A 19 -8.55 0.71 -5.36
N ASP A 20 -8.98 1.95 -5.16
CA ASP A 20 -10.37 2.29 -4.88
C ASP A 20 -10.85 3.45 -5.78
N SER A 21 -12.04 3.99 -5.52
CA SER A 21 -12.58 5.11 -6.30
C SER A 21 -11.75 6.40 -6.21
N SER A 22 -10.97 6.57 -5.14
CA SER A 22 -10.20 7.79 -4.86
C SER A 22 -8.74 7.70 -5.29
N CYS A 23 -8.14 6.50 -5.26
CA CYS A 23 -6.69 6.37 -5.39
C CYS A 23 -6.22 5.04 -5.99
N ARG A 24 -4.92 5.02 -6.34
CA ARG A 24 -4.13 3.81 -6.64
C ARG A 24 -2.91 3.78 -5.75
N VAL A 25 -2.60 2.62 -5.17
CA VAL A 25 -1.48 2.43 -4.26
C VAL A 25 -0.54 1.38 -4.85
N PHE A 26 0.67 1.83 -5.15
CA PHE A 26 1.72 1.01 -5.74
C PHE A 26 2.74 0.65 -4.66
N CYS A 27 3.06 -0.63 -4.55
CA CYS A 27 3.95 -1.15 -3.51
C CYS A 27 5.05 -2.01 -4.12
N ASN A 28 6.21 -1.98 -3.47
CA ASN A 28 7.18 -3.05 -3.58
C ASN A 28 6.76 -4.14 -2.58
N VAL A 29 6.74 -5.38 -3.02
CA VAL A 29 6.41 -6.55 -2.21
C VAL A 29 7.57 -7.52 -2.28
N SER A 30 7.99 -8.02 -1.12
CA SER A 30 8.97 -9.09 -1.03
C SER A 30 8.41 -10.19 -0.14
N ASP A 31 8.61 -11.42 -0.56
CA ASP A 31 8.30 -12.57 0.28
C ASP A 31 9.19 -12.50 1.53
N PHE A 32 8.55 -12.43 2.70
CA PHE A 32 9.24 -12.32 3.98
C PHE A 32 9.24 -13.67 4.69
N ARG A 33 8.09 -14.38 4.68
CA ARG A 33 7.83 -15.73 5.23
C ARG A 33 6.58 -16.33 4.56
N ASP A 34 6.40 -17.64 4.70
CA ASP A 34 5.30 -18.43 4.11
C ASP A 34 3.88 -17.82 4.22
N THR A 35 3.60 -17.02 5.27
CA THR A 35 2.29 -16.38 5.49
C THR A 35 2.35 -14.85 5.62
N THR A 36 3.49 -14.24 5.31
CA THR A 36 3.71 -12.79 5.46
C THR A 36 4.48 -12.19 4.30
N TRP A 37 3.93 -11.13 3.73
CA TRP A 37 4.64 -10.26 2.79
C TRP A 37 5.22 -9.04 3.48
N TRP A 38 6.47 -8.69 3.14
CA TRP A 38 6.99 -7.36 3.44
C TRP A 38 6.54 -6.38 2.36
N VAL A 39 5.82 -5.35 2.78
CA VAL A 39 5.22 -4.36 1.88
C VAL A 39 5.82 -2.97 2.16
N ALA A 40 6.25 -2.31 1.09
CA ALA A 40 6.65 -0.91 1.10
C ALA A 40 5.87 -0.12 0.04
N ILE A 41 5.08 0.86 0.47
CA ILE A 41 4.38 1.77 -0.46
C ILE A 41 5.41 2.66 -1.18
N ILE A 42 5.43 2.58 -2.51
CA ILE A 42 6.28 3.39 -3.39
C ILE A 42 5.61 4.72 -3.68
N VAL A 43 4.34 4.67 -4.11
CA VAL A 43 3.57 5.86 -4.50
C VAL A 43 2.08 5.63 -4.32
N VAL A 44 1.40 6.69 -3.90
CA VAL A 44 -0.06 6.78 -3.89
C VAL A 44 -0.48 7.84 -4.89
N ILE A 45 -1.33 7.48 -5.85
CA ILE A 45 -1.86 8.39 -6.86
C ILE A 45 -3.30 8.75 -6.48
N ASP A 46 -3.55 10.04 -6.25
CA ASP A 46 -4.90 10.62 -6.16
C ASP A 46 -5.50 10.67 -7.58
N LYS A 47 -6.61 9.96 -7.79
CA LYS A 47 -7.27 9.86 -9.10
C LYS A 47 -7.94 11.16 -9.52
N ALA A 48 -8.49 11.93 -8.58
CA ALA A 48 -9.15 13.19 -8.88
C ALA A 48 -8.15 14.23 -9.39
N LYS A 49 -6.93 14.22 -8.85
CA LYS A 49 -5.86 15.15 -9.25
C LYS A 49 -4.90 14.56 -10.29
N ASN A 50 -4.96 13.26 -10.52
CA ASN A 50 -4.00 12.47 -11.28
C ASN A 50 -2.53 12.78 -10.88
N LYS A 51 -2.28 12.83 -9.57
CA LYS A 51 -0.97 13.22 -9.00
C LYS A 51 -0.61 12.35 -7.80
N SER A 52 0.69 12.21 -7.55
CA SER A 52 1.16 11.57 -6.33
C SER A 52 0.84 12.41 -5.10
N VAL A 53 0.47 11.73 -4.02
CA VAL A 53 0.18 12.35 -2.72
C VAL A 53 0.97 11.68 -1.62
N VAL A 54 1.33 12.47 -0.60
CA VAL A 54 1.92 11.97 0.64
C VAL A 54 0.80 11.81 1.66
N LEU A 55 0.63 10.60 2.16
CA LEU A 55 -0.37 10.30 3.18
C LEU A 55 0.10 10.77 4.57
N THR A 56 -0.84 11.22 5.39
CA THR A 56 -0.60 11.38 6.84
C THR A 56 -0.33 10.02 7.47
N SER A 57 0.29 9.96 8.66
CA SER A 57 0.56 8.67 9.33
C SER A 57 -0.70 7.83 9.54
N GLU A 58 -1.84 8.45 9.85
CA GLU A 58 -3.13 7.78 10.00
C GLU A 58 -3.63 7.18 8.68
N LYS A 59 -3.65 7.98 7.61
CA LYS A 59 -4.05 7.50 6.28
C LYS A 59 -3.09 6.46 5.72
N LEU A 60 -1.81 6.56 6.06
CA LEU A 60 -0.80 5.59 5.67
C LEU A 60 -1.02 4.24 6.37
N LEU A 61 -1.34 4.24 7.66
CA LEU A 61 -1.72 3.03 8.38
C LEU A 61 -2.98 2.40 7.78
N GLU A 62 -3.98 3.23 7.45
CA GLU A 62 -5.21 2.79 6.78
C GLU A 62 -4.93 2.19 5.38
N ALA A 63 -4.02 2.78 4.62
CA ALA A 63 -3.58 2.22 3.33
C ALA A 63 -2.96 0.82 3.52
N TYR A 64 -2.09 0.65 4.51
CA TYR A 64 -1.50 -0.66 4.79
C TYR A 64 -2.52 -1.68 5.28
N ARG A 65 -3.53 -1.27 6.06
CA ARG A 65 -4.64 -2.14 6.46
C ARG A 65 -5.45 -2.63 5.25
N ARG A 66 -5.72 -1.76 4.30
CA ARG A 66 -6.39 -2.10 3.03
C ARG A 66 -5.53 -3.02 2.18
N ILE A 67 -4.23 -2.79 2.12
CA ILE A 67 -3.28 -3.70 1.47
C ILE A 67 -3.28 -5.07 2.16
N ALA A 68 -3.24 -5.12 3.50
CA ALA A 68 -3.28 -6.38 4.25
C ALA A 68 -4.53 -7.21 3.91
N LEU A 69 -5.67 -6.54 3.76
CA LEU A 69 -6.91 -7.18 3.31
C LEU A 69 -6.82 -7.66 1.85
N GLU A 70 -6.25 -6.86 0.95
CA GLU A 70 -6.11 -7.24 -0.46
C GLU A 70 -5.19 -8.45 -0.64
N VAL A 71 -4.02 -8.45 0.02
CA VAL A 71 -3.07 -9.57 -0.06
C VAL A 71 -3.59 -10.84 0.61
N SER A 72 -4.56 -10.73 1.52
CA SER A 72 -5.18 -11.91 2.15
C SER A 72 -5.95 -12.78 1.15
N LYS A 73 -6.34 -12.22 0.01
CA LYS A 73 -6.89 -12.98 -1.12
C LYS A 73 -5.86 -13.93 -1.75
N HIS A 74 -4.58 -13.73 -1.45
CA HIS A 74 -3.45 -14.56 -1.88
C HIS A 74 -2.91 -15.47 -0.76
N SER A 75 -3.77 -15.86 0.18
CA SER A 75 -3.43 -16.74 1.31
C SER A 75 -2.42 -16.16 2.31
N MET A 76 -2.21 -14.84 2.29
CA MET A 76 -1.40 -14.16 3.30
C MET A 76 -2.24 -13.84 4.55
N GLU A 77 -1.69 -14.06 5.74
CA GLU A 77 -2.38 -13.77 7.00
C GLU A 77 -2.17 -12.32 7.45
N GLU A 78 -1.01 -11.77 7.11
CA GLU A 78 -0.59 -10.43 7.48
C GLU A 78 0.43 -9.85 6.51
N ILE A 79 0.67 -8.56 6.62
CA ILE A 79 1.83 -7.91 6.02
C ILE A 79 2.75 -7.40 7.12
N TYR A 80 4.03 -7.34 6.80
CA TYR A 80 5.01 -6.60 7.58
C TYR A 80 5.30 -5.26 6.90
N THR A 81 5.48 -4.20 7.68
CA THR A 81 5.90 -2.88 7.19
C THR A 81 7.00 -2.33 8.10
N THR A 82 7.95 -1.59 7.53
CA THR A 82 9.06 -1.03 8.32
C THR A 82 8.58 -0.01 9.35
N LYS A 83 7.49 0.71 9.08
CA LYS A 83 7.00 1.80 9.93
C LYS A 83 6.05 1.33 11.04
N PHE A 84 5.22 0.32 10.77
CA PHE A 84 4.16 -0.10 11.69
C PHE A 84 4.29 -1.56 12.15
N GLY A 85 5.33 -2.29 11.68
CA GLY A 85 5.50 -3.70 12.00
C GLY A 85 4.47 -4.57 11.30
N PHE A 86 4.05 -5.64 11.99
CA PHE A 86 3.03 -6.58 11.50
C PHE A 86 1.64 -5.95 11.53
N ILE A 87 0.94 -6.04 10.40
CA ILE A 87 -0.43 -5.60 10.21
C ILE A 87 -1.22 -6.83 9.77
N LYS A 88 -2.00 -7.36 10.72
CA LYS A 88 -2.89 -8.48 10.47
C LYS A 88 -4.04 -8.07 9.57
N ASN A 89 -4.53 -9.02 8.79
CA ASN A 89 -5.83 -8.87 8.17
C ASN A 89 -6.90 -8.68 9.25
N VAL A 90 -7.56 -7.52 9.25
CA VAL A 90 -8.70 -7.25 10.11
C VAL A 90 -9.92 -7.26 9.20
N LYS A 91 -10.75 -8.30 9.32
CA LYS A 91 -11.94 -8.51 8.47
C LYS A 91 -12.98 -7.38 8.59
N ASP A 92 -12.84 -6.53 9.60
CA ASP A 92 -13.80 -5.49 9.96
C ASP A 92 -13.31 -4.05 9.70
N ILE A 93 -12.35 -3.84 8.79
CA ILE A 93 -12.04 -2.48 8.33
C ILE A 93 -13.27 -1.97 7.58
N GLU A 94 -13.89 -0.90 8.06
CA GLU A 94 -14.93 -0.17 7.33
C GLU A 94 -14.35 0.40 6.02
N LEU A 95 -14.39 -0.41 4.97
CA LEU A 95 -14.03 -0.02 3.61
C LEU A 95 -15.07 0.94 2.98
N GLU A 96 -16.13 1.29 3.71
CA GLU A 96 -17.23 2.11 3.19
C GLU A 96 -16.78 3.50 2.73
N ARG A 97 -15.61 3.97 3.20
CA ARG A 97 -15.05 5.27 2.80
C ARG A 97 -13.84 5.11 1.89
N PRO A 98 -13.73 5.92 0.82
CA PRO A 98 -12.50 5.98 0.03
C PRO A 98 -11.29 6.40 0.87
N LEU A 99 -10.10 5.95 0.48
CA LEU A 99 -8.86 6.25 1.21
C LEU A 99 -8.55 7.74 1.20
N LEU A 100 -8.76 8.44 0.08
CA LEU A 100 -8.51 9.87 -0.11
C LEU A 100 -9.81 10.69 -0.16
#